data_AF-A0AAU2HJ04-F1
#
_entry.id   AF-A0AAU2HJ04-F1
#
_cell.length_a   1.000
_cell.length_b   1.000
_cell.length_c   1.000
_cell.angle_alpha   90.00
_cell.angle_beta   90.00
_cell.angle_gamma   90.00
#
_symmetry.space_group_name_H-M   'P 1'
#
loop_
_entity.id
_entity.type
_entity.pdbx_description
1 polymer ?
#
loop_
_entity_poly.entity_id
_entity_poly.type
_entity_poly.pdbx_seq_one_letter_code
_entity_poly.pdbx_strand_id
1 'polypeptide(L)' 'MVSGQVRRTVRIRDGRTSTETLCDGSPDGGAEEFAVLDRVGRLRLPDDYLRRYGLRHRVRLTAEDDHIGVWPDA' A
#
# COMPACT_ATOMS: atom_id res chain seq x y z
N MET A 1 -11.26 -19.69 -26.35
CA MET A 1 -11.68 -18.54 -25.53
C MET A 1 -10.81 -18.54 -24.30
N VAL A 2 -10.00 -17.49 -24.10
CA VAL A 2 -9.02 -17.44 -23.00
C VAL A 2 -9.72 -16.80 -21.79
N SER A 3 -10.32 -17.61 -20.94
CA SER A 3 -10.93 -17.19 -19.68
C SER A 3 -10.08 -17.69 -18.53
N GLY A 4 -9.32 -16.78 -17.90
CA GLY A 4 -8.49 -17.11 -16.74
C GLY A 4 -7.36 -16.11 -16.49
N GLN A 5 -7.54 -14.82 -16.77
CA GLN A 5 -6.46 -13.84 -16.63
C GLN A 5 -6.68 -12.96 -15.41
N VAL A 6 -6.21 -13.44 -14.25
CA VAL A 6 -6.00 -12.59 -13.07
C VAL A 6 -4.81 -11.68 -13.37
N ARG A 7 -5.05 -10.39 -13.62
CA ARG A 7 -4.00 -9.40 -13.94
C ARG A 7 -3.51 -8.69 -12.69
N ARG A 8 -2.92 -9.46 -11.75
CA ARG A 8 -2.19 -8.90 -10.61
C ARG A 8 -1.05 -8.02 -11.14
N THR A 9 -1.03 -6.73 -10.78
CA THR A 9 0.05 -5.81 -11.18
C THR A 9 0.77 -5.33 -9.93
N VAL A 10 1.93 -5.92 -9.68
CA VAL A 10 2.84 -5.46 -8.62
C VAL A 10 3.75 -4.40 -9.23
N ARG A 11 3.67 -3.16 -8.74
CA ARG A 11 4.61 -2.13 -9.17
C ARG A 11 5.89 -2.29 -8.37
N ILE A 12 6.93 -2.87 -9.00
CA ILE A 12 8.27 -2.93 -8.43
C ILE A 12 8.99 -1.63 -8.77
N ARG A 13 9.34 -0.84 -7.74
CA ARG A 13 10.29 0.28 -7.84
C ARG A 13 11.48 -0.01 -6.94
N ASP A 14 12.69 0.04 -7.50
CA ASP A 14 13.99 -0.16 -6.81
C ASP A 14 14.16 -1.52 -6.11
N GLY A 15 13.75 -2.60 -6.78
CA GLY A 15 13.98 -3.98 -6.31
C GLY A 15 13.22 -4.40 -5.05
N ARG A 16 12.32 -3.56 -4.53
CA ARG A 16 11.47 -3.86 -3.37
C ARG A 16 10.02 -3.58 -3.72
N THR A 17 9.15 -4.57 -3.57
CA THR A 17 7.69 -4.42 -3.73
C THR A 17 7.17 -3.33 -2.79
N SER A 18 6.37 -2.39 -3.27
CA SER A 18 5.86 -1.30 -2.41
C SER A 18 4.35 -1.18 -2.40
N THR A 19 3.70 -1.40 -3.54
CA THR A 19 2.25 -1.34 -3.64
C THR A 19 1.77 -2.38 -4.65
N GLU A 20 0.64 -3.00 -4.35
CA GLU A 20 -0.10 -3.88 -5.23
C GLU A 20 -1.38 -3.16 -5.61
N THR A 21 -1.60 -2.98 -6.91
CA THR A 21 -2.88 -2.47 -7.40
C THR A 21 -3.75 -3.66 -7.78
N LEU A 22 -4.89 -3.81 -7.11
CA LEU A 22 -5.91 -4.75 -7.52
C LEU A 22 -6.90 -4.00 -8.40
N CYS A 23 -7.01 -4.41 -9.67
CA CYS A 23 -8.10 -3.99 -10.52
C CYS A 23 -9.20 -5.05 -10.46
N ASP A 24 -10.36 -4.64 -9.99
CA ASP A 24 -11.61 -5.33 -10.30
C ASP A 24 -11.77 -5.36 -11.83
N GLY A 25 -11.97 -6.54 -12.40
CA GLY A 25 -12.08 -6.74 -13.85
C GLY A 25 -13.40 -6.26 -14.45
N SER A 26 -14.25 -5.59 -13.66
CA SER A 26 -15.53 -5.02 -14.08
C SER A 26 -15.35 -3.70 -14.85
N PRO A 27 -16.19 -3.40 -15.85
CA PRO A 27 -16.17 -2.11 -16.56
C PRO A 27 -16.40 -0.88 -15.66
N ASP A 28 -17.00 -1.06 -14.49
CA ASP A 28 -17.20 -0.05 -13.44
C ASP A 28 -16.20 -0.19 -12.27
N GLY A 29 -15.21 -1.07 -12.41
CA GLY A 29 -14.33 -1.49 -11.34
C GLY A 29 -13.21 -0.51 -11.01
N GLY A 30 -13.24 0.03 -9.79
CA GLY A 30 -12.16 0.87 -9.27
C GLY A 30 -10.83 0.13 -9.19
N ALA A 31 -9.73 0.84 -9.43
CA ALA A 31 -8.40 0.35 -9.10
C ALA A 31 -8.12 0.66 -7.62
N GLU A 32 -7.95 -0.38 -6.81
CA GLU A 32 -7.65 -0.23 -5.39
C GLU A 32 -6.14 -0.40 -5.16
N GLU A 33 -5.52 0.57 -4.50
CA GLU A 33 -4.08 0.54 -4.19
C GLU A 33 -3.86 0.00 -2.78
N PHE A 34 -3.20 -1.16 -2.70
CA PHE A 34 -2.78 -1.76 -1.45
C PHE A 34 -1.29 -1.58 -1.25
N ALA A 35 -0.86 -1.35 -0.01
CA ALA A 35 0.54 -1.49 0.37
C ALA A 35 0.78 -2.92 0.88
N VAL A 36 1.86 -3.55 0.41
CA VAL A 36 2.16 -4.95 0.75
C VAL A 36 3.03 -4.99 2.01
N LEU A 37 2.62 -5.79 2.99
CA LEU A 37 3.43 -6.10 4.17
C LEU A 37 4.40 -7.24 3.86
N ASP A 38 5.65 -7.11 4.28
CA ASP A 38 6.59 -8.23 4.26
C ASP A 38 6.34 -9.21 5.42
N ARG A 39 7.08 -10.34 5.41
CA ARG A 39 6.94 -11.41 6.42
C ARG A 39 7.21 -10.93 7.85
N VAL A 40 8.03 -9.90 8.02
CA VAL A 40 8.38 -9.35 9.34
C VAL A 40 7.54 -8.11 9.68
N GLY A 41 6.49 -7.83 8.91
CA GLY A 41 5.50 -6.78 9.18
C GLY A 41 5.91 -5.39 8.72
N ARG A 42 6.92 -5.24 7.84
CA ARG A 42 7.31 -3.90 7.35
C ARG A 42 6.40 -3.48 6.20
N LEU A 43 5.99 -2.22 6.24
CA LEU A 43 5.23 -1.55 5.19
C LEU A 43 6.09 -0.44 4.58
N ARG A 44 6.15 -0.36 3.25
CA ARG A 44 6.74 0.79 2.56
C ARG A 44 5.65 1.69 1.98
N LEU A 45 5.42 2.81 2.65
CA LEU A 45 4.48 3.83 2.18
C LEU A 45 5.02 4.53 0.91
N PRO A 46 4.16 4.86 -0.06
CA PRO A 46 4.55 5.69 -1.19
C PRO A 46 5.07 7.07 -0.75
N ASP A 47 6.01 7.62 -1.53
CA ASP A 47 6.63 8.93 -1.28
C ASP A 47 5.60 10.05 -1.10
N ASP A 48 4.50 10.00 -1.85
CA ASP A 48 3.42 10.99 -1.77
C ASP A 48 2.77 11.01 -0.38
N TYR A 49 2.50 9.84 0.20
CA TYR A 49 1.96 9.72 1.56
C TYR A 49 2.95 10.26 2.59
N LEU A 50 4.23 9.88 2.49
CA LEU A 50 5.26 10.37 3.40
C LEU A 50 5.38 11.90 3.37
N ARG A 51 5.24 12.51 2.19
CA ARG A 51 5.28 13.97 2.03
C ARG A 51 4.00 14.63 2.53
N ARG A 52 2.84 14.11 2.13
CA ARG A 52 1.53 14.66 2.47
C ARG A 52 1.28 14.70 3.98
N TYR A 53 1.69 13.65 4.70
CA TYR A 53 1.47 13.52 6.14
C TYR A 53 2.70 13.84 6.99
N GLY A 54 3.77 14.35 6.39
CA GLY A 54 4.98 14.75 7.13
C GLY A 54 5.71 13.60 7.84
N LEU A 55 5.54 12.35 7.39
CA LEU A 55 6.12 11.18 8.03
C LEU A 55 7.63 11.11 7.72
N ARG A 56 8.45 11.34 8.74
CA ARG A 56 9.91 11.43 8.64
C ARG A 56 10.57 10.89 9.89
N HIS A 57 11.68 10.17 9.73
CA HIS A 57 12.56 9.66 10.80
C HIS A 57 11.89 8.68 11.79
N ARG A 58 10.96 9.16 12.61
CA ARG A 58 10.19 8.38 13.58
C ARG A 58 8.70 8.75 13.47
N VAL A 59 7.85 7.77 13.73
CA VAL A 59 6.39 7.92 13.70
C VAL A 59 5.81 7.35 14.97
N ARG A 60 4.72 7.96 15.46
CA ARG A 60 3.95 7.43 16.58
C ARG A 60 2.89 6.47 16.05
N LEU A 61 2.80 5.29 16.65
CA LEU A 61 1.75 4.33 16.37
C LEU A 61 0.65 4.44 17.43
N THR A 62 -0.61 4.48 16.98
CA THR A 62 -1.79 4.29 17.84
C THR A 62 -2.52 3.02 17.44
N ALA A 63 -3.05 2.31 18.43
CA ALA A 63 -3.93 1.17 18.20
C ALA A 63 -5.38 1.66 18.26
N GLU A 64 -6.12 1.45 17.18
CA GLU A 64 -7.55 1.71 17.06
C GLU A 64 -8.30 0.37 16.92
N ASP A 65 -9.63 0.37 16.96
CA ASP A 65 -10.43 -0.87 16.96
C ASP A 65 -10.26 -1.72 15.68
N ASP A 66 -10.01 -1.08 14.53
CA ASP A 66 -9.95 -1.71 13.21
C ASP A 66 -8.61 -1.49 12.48
N HIS A 67 -7.73 -0.63 13.00
CA HIS A 67 -6.48 -0.27 12.34
C HIS A 67 -5.40 0.25 13.29
N ILE A 68 -4.21 0.51 12.72
CA ILE A 68 -3.17 1.30 13.37
C ILE A 68 -3.12 2.71 12.79
N GLY A 69 -3.12 3.72 13.65
CA GLY A 69 -2.85 5.09 13.25
C GLY A 69 -1.33 5.33 13.17
N VAL A 70 -0.88 6.00 12.11
CA VAL A 70 0.53 6.39 11.94
C VAL A 70 0.62 7.91 11.90
N TRP A 71 1.34 8.49 12.85
CA TRP A 71 1.42 9.94 13.05
C TRP A 71 2.85 10.43 12.95
N PRO A 72 3.10 11.64 12.41
CA PRO A 72 4.42 12.25 12.51
C PRO A 72 4.78 12.47 13.99
N ASP A 73 6.07 12.40 14.27
CA ASP A 73 6.58 12.79 15.57
C ASP A 73 6.66 14.33 15.66
N ALA A 74 6.52 14.85 16.89
CA ALA A 74 6.41 16.28 17.16
C ALA A 74 7.71 17.06 16.88
#